data_AF-A0A7S0KC81-F1
#
_entry.id   AF-A0A7S0KC81-F1
#
_cell.length_a   1.000
_cell.length_b   1.000
_cell.length_c   1.000
_cell.angle_alpha   90.00
_cell.angle_beta   90.00
_cell.angle_gamma   90.00
#
_symmetry.space_group_name_H-M   'P 1'
#
loop_
_entity.id
_entity.type
_entity.pdbx_description
1 polymer ?
#
loop_
_entity_poly.entity_id
_entity_poly.type
_entity_poly.pdbx_seq_one_letter_code
_entity_poly.pdbx_strand_id
1 'polypeptide(L)'
;AKDYNIFTRDTFHTRARRTHTRHDTHRTRTTQKSRAMMIKVKTLTGKEIEIDIEPTDSVERIKERVEEKEGIPPVQQRLIFGGKQMNDEKLAKDYNIEGGSVLHLVLALRGGDARRR
;
A
#
# COMPACT_ATOMS: atom_id res chain seq x y z
N ALA A 1 -13.39 44.73 -52.43
CA ALA A 1 -14.01 43.67 -51.61
C ALA A 1 -12.98 43.27 -50.56
N LYS A 2 -13.29 43.50 -49.27
CA LYS A 2 -13.48 42.43 -48.25
C LYS A 2 -12.18 41.61 -48.08
N ASP A 3 -11.43 41.72 -46.99
CA ASP A 3 -11.90 41.34 -45.65
C ASP A 3 -11.23 42.11 -44.49
N TYR A 4 -12.09 42.53 -43.57
CA TYR A 4 -11.82 42.89 -42.18
C TYR A 4 -11.64 41.61 -41.35
N ASN A 5 -10.70 41.60 -40.39
CA ASN A 5 -10.84 41.00 -39.04
C ASN A 5 -9.51 41.19 -38.29
N ILE A 6 -9.31 42.30 -37.59
CA ILE A 6 -9.67 42.51 -36.17
C ILE A 6 -9.07 41.39 -35.29
N PHE A 7 -7.84 41.63 -34.82
CA PHE A 7 -7.20 40.85 -33.75
C PHE A 7 -7.83 41.30 -32.42
N THR A 8 -8.92 40.64 -32.03
CA THR A 8 -9.55 40.84 -30.72
C THR A 8 -8.64 40.33 -29.62
N ARG A 9 -8.25 41.22 -28.72
CA ARG A 9 -7.79 40.91 -27.37
C ARG A 9 -8.97 40.38 -26.56
N ASP A 10 -8.81 39.20 -25.99
CA ASP A 10 -9.48 38.76 -24.77
C ASP A 10 -8.75 37.49 -24.28
N THR A 11 -8.69 37.07 -23.02
CA THR A 11 -8.89 37.63 -21.68
C THR A 11 -8.60 36.42 -20.78
N PHE A 12 -7.72 36.60 -19.80
CA PHE A 12 -7.59 35.86 -18.53
C PHE A 12 -8.05 34.39 -18.44
N HIS A 13 -7.11 33.48 -18.15
CA HIS A 13 -7.09 32.80 -16.86
C HIS A 13 -5.80 32.01 -16.63
N THR A 14 -5.10 32.40 -15.57
CA THR A 14 -4.04 31.66 -14.89
C THR A 14 -4.56 30.27 -14.51
N ARG A 15 -4.26 29.24 -15.32
CA ARG A 15 -4.46 27.86 -14.90
C ARG A 15 -3.24 27.36 -14.15
N ALA A 16 -3.44 27.28 -12.84
CA ALA A 16 -2.68 26.58 -11.82
C ALA A 16 -1.63 25.57 -12.37
N ARG A 17 -0.37 25.79 -11.98
CA ARG A 17 0.61 24.71 -11.87
C ARG A 17 0.11 23.76 -10.79
N ARG A 18 -0.70 22.77 -11.15
CA ARG A 18 -0.79 21.55 -10.33
C ARG A 18 0.49 20.78 -10.60
N THR A 19 1.37 20.82 -9.61
CA THR A 19 2.42 19.83 -9.42
C THR A 19 1.77 18.46 -9.50
N HIS A 20 1.86 17.82 -10.66
CA HIS A 20 1.83 16.38 -10.72
C HIS A 20 3.17 15.94 -10.15
N THR A 21 3.24 15.85 -8.81
CA THR A 21 4.14 14.92 -8.17
C THR A 21 3.71 13.56 -8.69
N ARG A 22 4.38 13.15 -9.77
CA ARG A 22 4.36 11.79 -10.27
C ARG A 22 4.65 10.93 -9.06
N HIS A 23 3.66 10.15 -8.63
CA HIS A 23 3.97 8.95 -7.84
C HIS A 23 4.91 8.16 -8.73
N ASP A 24 6.18 8.24 -8.37
CA ASP A 24 7.27 7.56 -9.01
C ASP A 24 6.88 6.09 -8.99
N THR A 25 6.49 5.59 -10.16
CA THR A 25 6.31 4.18 -10.39
C THR A 25 7.65 3.55 -10.03
N HIS A 26 7.73 2.89 -8.87
CA HIS A 26 8.91 2.14 -8.48
C HIS A 26 9.09 0.98 -9.46
N ARG A 27 9.79 1.32 -10.54
CA ARG A 27 10.93 0.65 -11.14
C ARG A 27 10.78 -0.86 -11.26
N THR A 28 10.54 -1.26 -12.51
CA THR A 28 10.95 -2.53 -13.08
C THR A 28 12.40 -2.89 -12.71
N ARG A 29 12.65 -4.11 -12.21
CA ARG A 29 13.64 -5.06 -12.78
C ARG A 29 13.92 -6.27 -11.88
N THR A 30 14.14 -7.37 -12.60
CA THR A 30 14.82 -8.63 -12.23
C THR A 30 14.08 -9.57 -11.28
N THR A 31 13.52 -10.61 -11.89
CA THR A 31 13.13 -11.91 -11.30
C THR A 31 14.34 -12.57 -10.64
N GLN A 32 14.72 -12.12 -9.46
CA GLN A 32 15.43 -12.97 -8.53
C GLN A 32 14.33 -13.58 -7.68
N LYS A 33 13.91 -14.80 -8.02
CA LYS A 33 12.96 -15.61 -7.24
C LYS A 33 13.58 -15.81 -5.87
N SER A 34 13.33 -14.87 -4.97
CA SER A 34 13.81 -14.94 -3.60
C SER A 34 13.01 -16.05 -2.92
N ARG A 35 13.66 -16.80 -2.01
CA ARG A 35 12.98 -17.90 -1.31
C ARG A 35 11.76 -17.31 -0.60
N ALA A 36 10.57 -17.78 -0.96
CA ALA A 36 9.37 -17.56 -0.17
C ALA A 36 9.68 -17.97 1.28
N MET A 37 9.39 -17.07 2.20
CA MET A 37 9.60 -17.25 3.63
C MET A 37 8.25 -17.22 4.33
N MET A 38 8.10 -18.08 5.32
CA MET A 38 6.89 -18.16 6.12
C MET A 38 7.01 -17.21 7.30
N ILE A 39 6.02 -16.35 7.51
CA ILE A 39 5.91 -15.50 8.70
C ILE A 39 4.60 -15.76 9.43
N LYS A 40 4.56 -15.36 10.70
CA LYS A 40 3.36 -15.43 11.54
C LYS A 40 2.76 -14.05 11.68
N VAL A 41 1.45 -13.94 11.51
CA VAL A 41 0.68 -12.74 11.81
C VAL A 41 -0.23 -13.05 12.99
N LYS A 42 -0.01 -12.36 14.10
CA LYS A 42 -0.81 -12.47 15.32
C LYS A 42 -1.86 -11.39 15.35
N THR A 43 -3.12 -11.80 15.39
CA THR A 43 -4.26 -10.88 15.45
C THR A 43 -4.52 -10.43 16.89
N LEU A 44 -5.34 -9.38 17.08
CA LEU A 44 -5.78 -8.92 18.39
C LEU A 44 -6.54 -9.98 19.21
N THR A 45 -7.15 -10.96 18.54
CA THR A 45 -7.85 -12.07 19.22
C THR A 45 -6.89 -13.14 19.73
N GLY A 46 -5.59 -12.98 19.49
CA GLY A 46 -4.55 -13.94 19.86
C GLY A 46 -4.38 -15.08 18.86
N LYS A 47 -5.13 -15.08 17.74
CA LYS A 47 -4.97 -16.05 16.65
C LYS A 47 -3.67 -15.77 15.90
N GLU A 48 -2.91 -16.82 15.62
CA GLU A 48 -1.72 -16.76 14.77
C GLU A 48 -2.04 -17.39 13.42
N ILE A 49 -1.82 -16.66 12.34
CA ILE A 49 -1.93 -17.16 10.96
C ILE A 49 -0.54 -17.16 10.34
N GLU A 50 -0.24 -18.21 9.59
CA GLU A 50 1.01 -18.31 8.83
C GLU A 50 0.78 -17.81 7.42
N ILE A 51 1.65 -16.95 6.88
CA ILE A 51 1.58 -16.48 5.49
C ILE A 51 2.95 -16.56 4.81
N ASP A 52 2.93 -16.95 3.54
CA ASP A 52 4.10 -16.95 2.67
C ASP A 52 4.31 -15.55 2.08
N ILE A 53 5.48 -14.98 2.30
CA ILE A 53 5.90 -13.70 1.74
C ILE A 53 7.27 -13.80 1.09
N GLU A 54 7.56 -12.88 0.18
CA GLU A 54 8.91 -12.66 -0.32
C GLU A 54 9.53 -11.42 0.35
N PRO A 55 10.86 -11.38 0.59
CA PRO A 55 11.53 -10.19 1.15
C PRO A 55 11.41 -8.96 0.22
N THR A 56 11.12 -9.19 -1.05
CA THR A 56 10.85 -8.18 -2.07
C THR A 56 9.39 -7.71 -2.10
N ASP A 57 8.49 -8.35 -1.36
CA ASP A 57 7.10 -7.92 -1.26
C ASP A 57 6.99 -6.61 -0.48
N SER A 58 6.09 -5.74 -0.93
CA SER A 58 5.68 -4.55 -0.19
C SER A 58 4.77 -4.92 0.98
N VAL A 59 4.72 -4.05 1.99
CA VAL A 59 3.79 -4.21 3.12
C VAL A 59 2.33 -4.22 2.64
N GLU A 60 2.01 -3.47 1.60
CA GLU A 60 0.70 -3.55 0.94
C GLU A 60 0.38 -4.98 0.46
N ARG A 61 1.33 -5.63 -0.22
CA ARG A 61 1.17 -7.01 -0.68
C ARG A 61 1.00 -8.01 0.48
N ILE A 62 1.70 -7.79 1.61
CA ILE A 62 1.51 -8.59 2.83
C ILE A 62 0.09 -8.44 3.36
N LYS A 63 -0.47 -7.22 3.38
CA LYS A 63 -1.85 -6.98 3.82
C LYS A 63 -2.87 -7.70 2.93
N GLU A 64 -2.66 -7.72 1.62
CA GLU A 64 -3.51 -8.49 0.70
C GLU A 64 -3.49 -10.00 1.05
N ARG A 65 -2.31 -10.56 1.33
CA ARG A 65 -2.21 -11.97 1.79
C ARG A 65 -2.95 -12.22 3.10
N VAL A 66 -2.90 -11.25 4.02
CA VAL A 66 -3.66 -11.32 5.28
C VAL A 66 -5.16 -11.21 5.02
N GLU A 67 -5.60 -10.38 4.09
CA GLU A 67 -7.01 -10.27 3.68
C GLU A 67 -7.52 -11.61 3.14
N GLU A 68 -6.75 -12.28 2.28
CA GLU A 68 -7.12 -13.60 1.74
C GLU A 68 -7.34 -14.65 2.85
N LYS A 69 -6.67 -14.52 4.00
CA LYS A 69 -6.77 -15.48 5.12
C LYS A 69 -7.78 -15.09 6.20
N GLU A 70 -7.88 -13.81 6.53
CA GLU A 70 -8.76 -13.33 7.61
C GLU A 70 -10.02 -12.61 7.10
N GLY A 71 -10.08 -12.24 5.83
CA GLY A 71 -11.19 -11.48 5.24
C GLY A 71 -11.24 -10.01 5.66
N ILE A 72 -10.14 -9.46 6.21
CA ILE A 72 -10.07 -8.08 6.69
C ILE A 72 -9.52 -7.19 5.56
N PRO A 73 -10.21 -6.12 5.12
CA PRO A 73 -9.70 -5.24 4.07
C PRO A 73 -8.37 -4.57 4.44
N PRO A 74 -7.39 -4.40 3.52
CA PRO A 74 -6.05 -3.85 3.79
C PRO A 74 -6.06 -2.46 4.44
N VAL A 75 -7.07 -1.64 4.12
CA VAL A 75 -7.27 -0.31 4.71
C VAL A 75 -7.63 -0.37 6.21
N GLN A 76 -8.28 -1.46 6.64
CA GLN A 76 -8.60 -1.74 8.03
C GLN A 76 -7.45 -2.47 8.74
N GLN A 77 -6.43 -2.93 8.01
CA GLN A 77 -5.28 -3.61 8.60
C GLN A 77 -4.17 -2.63 8.97
N ARG A 78 -3.65 -2.79 10.19
CA ARG A 78 -2.42 -2.13 10.62
C ARG A 78 -1.44 -3.19 11.11
N LEU A 79 -0.37 -3.38 10.34
CA LEU A 79 0.72 -4.29 10.68
C LEU A 79 1.75 -3.57 11.55
N ILE A 80 2.17 -4.24 12.61
CA ILE A 80 3.14 -3.75 13.59
C ILE A 80 4.23 -4.80 13.73
N PHE A 81 5.49 -4.37 13.58
CA PHE A 81 6.66 -5.22 13.76
C PHE A 81 7.68 -4.51 14.64
N GLY A 82 8.21 -5.21 15.65
CA GLY A 82 9.17 -4.62 16.61
C GLY A 82 8.66 -3.37 17.33
N GLY A 83 7.35 -3.28 17.59
CA GLY A 83 6.72 -2.09 18.19
C GLY A 83 6.53 -0.90 17.25
N LYS A 84 6.86 -1.03 15.96
CA LYS A 84 6.70 0.02 14.96
C LYS A 84 5.62 -0.35 13.94
N GLN A 85 4.73 0.61 13.65
CA GLN A 85 3.79 0.46 12.55
C GLN A 85 4.54 0.42 11.22
N MET A 86 4.16 -0.56 10.40
CA MET A 86 4.70 -0.70 9.06
C MET A 86 4.00 0.26 8.08
N ASN A 87 4.79 0.87 7.20
CA ASN A 87 4.34 1.67 6.07
C ASN A 87 4.19 0.81 4.81
N ASP A 88 3.12 1.06 4.06
CA ASP A 88 2.70 0.30 2.87
C ASP A 88 3.70 0.42 1.71
N GLU A 89 4.38 1.57 1.61
CA GLU A 89 5.39 1.88 0.60
C GLU A 89 6.75 1.21 0.85
N LYS A 90 6.93 0.54 2.01
CA LYS A 90 8.19 -0.13 2.37
C LYS A 90 8.11 -1.63 2.09
N LEU A 91 9.26 -2.23 1.86
CA LEU A 91 9.40 -3.66 1.58
C LEU A 91 9.60 -4.46 2.88
N ALA A 92 9.26 -5.74 2.87
CA ALA A 92 9.48 -6.64 3.99
C ALA A 92 10.95 -6.66 4.46
N LYS A 93 11.88 -6.67 3.49
CA LYS A 93 13.32 -6.59 3.76
C LYS A 93 13.75 -5.30 4.45
N ASP A 94 13.03 -4.19 4.25
CA ASP A 94 13.39 -2.90 4.87
C ASP A 94 13.13 -2.89 6.37
N TYR A 95 12.32 -3.83 6.85
CA TYR A 95 12.08 -4.10 8.27
C TYR A 95 12.89 -5.27 8.81
N ASN A 96 13.80 -5.84 8.01
CA ASN A 96 14.54 -7.06 8.35
C ASN A 96 13.60 -8.21 8.76
N ILE A 97 12.49 -8.38 8.05
CA ILE A 97 11.59 -9.51 8.28
C ILE A 97 12.26 -10.78 7.75
N GLU A 98 12.37 -11.78 8.62
CA GLU A 98 12.89 -13.10 8.30
C GLU A 98 11.83 -14.18 8.46
N GLY A 99 12.09 -15.38 7.93
CA GLY A 99 11.23 -16.54 8.16
C GLY A 99 11.07 -16.83 9.65
N GLY A 100 9.83 -17.06 10.09
CA GLY A 100 9.46 -17.26 11.49
C GLY A 100 9.20 -15.97 12.27
N SER A 101 9.38 -14.80 11.65
CA SER A 101 9.06 -13.51 12.29
C SER A 101 7.57 -13.41 12.63
N VAL A 102 7.26 -12.75 13.76
CA VAL A 102 5.88 -12.52 14.21
C VAL A 102 5.52 -11.04 14.03
N LEU A 103 4.54 -10.78 13.15
CA LEU A 103 3.92 -9.48 12.97
C LEU A 103 2.64 -9.42 13.80
N HIS A 104 2.33 -8.25 14.36
CA HIS A 104 1.08 -8.02 15.06
C HIS A 104 0.12 -7.28 14.13
N LEU A 105 -1.07 -7.85 13.91
CA LEU A 105 -2.17 -7.23 13.19
C LEU A 105 -3.14 -6.59 14.17
N VAL A 106 -3.33 -5.28 14.01
CA VAL A 106 -4.37 -4.52 14.71
C VAL A 106 -5.35 -3.92 13.71
N LEU A 107 -6.61 -3.78 14.12
CA LEU A 107 -7.65 -3.21 13.29
C LEU A 107 -7.62 -1.68 13.37
N ALA A 108 -7.45 -1.03 12.24
CA ALA A 108 -7.69 0.39 12.08
C ALA A 108 -9.20 0.63 11.99
N LEU A 109 -9.82 0.94 13.13
CA LEU A 109 -11.23 1.29 13.19
C LEU A 109 -11.45 2.66 12.52
N ARG A 110 -11.83 2.66 11.25
CA ARG A 110 -12.62 3.75 10.67
C ARG A 110 -14.07 3.28 10.65
N GLY A 111 -14.94 3.98 11.37
CA GLY A 111 -16.31 3.57 11.57
C GLY A 111 -17.05 3.31 10.26
N GLY A 112 -17.62 2.12 10.11
CA GLY A 112 -18.71 1.88 9.17
C GLY A 112 -18.45 0.92 8.02
N ASP A 113 -17.92 -0.29 8.24
CA ASP A 113 -18.28 -1.41 7.36
C ASP A 113 -18.12 -2.75 8.07
N ALA A 114 -19.07 -3.03 8.95
CA ALA A 114 -19.34 -4.36 9.48
C ALA A 114 -20.39 -5.03 8.59
N ARG A 115 -20.04 -5.42 7.35
CA ARG A 115 -20.85 -6.43 6.67
C ARG A 115 -20.52 -7.81 7.23
N ARG A 116 -21.18 -8.09 8.36
CA ARG A 116 -21.45 -9.46 8.80
C ARG A 116 -22.11 -10.23 7.66
N ARG A 117 -21.61 -11.42 7.38
CA ARG A 117 -22.39 -12.53 6.86
C ARG A 117 -22.03 -13.78 7.65
#